data_AF-A0A842RGN3-F1
#
_entry.id   AF-A0A842RGN3-F1
#
_cell.length_a   1.000
_cell.length_b   1.000
_cell.length_c   1.000
_cell.angle_alpha   90.00
_cell.angle_beta   90.00
_cell.angle_gamma   90.00
#
_symmetry.space_group_name_H-M   'P 1'
#
loop_
_entity.id
_entity.type
_entity.pdbx_description
1 polymer ?
#
loop_
_entity_poly.entity_id
_entity_poly.type
_entity_poly.pdbx_seq_one_letter_code
_entity_poly.pdbx_strand_id
1 'polypeptide(L)'
;MGQQKSDDLDKWIAVLSKLAQCKDGSSDEQELGLSFYAIRSSAVSDYHKLKEILERMEEKGFIKMTEESRELSNGDEQIIRRYQITRKGIKTLVEVLIPAKDALRGLE
;
A
#
# COMPACT_ATOMS: atom_id res chain seq x y z
N MET A 1 -23.65 -5.49 -2.94
CA MET A 1 -22.38 -6.25 -2.91
C MET A 1 -21.29 -5.72 -3.87
N GLY A 2 -21.59 -4.82 -4.82
CA GLY A 2 -20.59 -4.27 -5.76
C GLY A 2 -19.63 -3.22 -5.17
N GLN A 3 -20.10 -2.36 -4.27
CA GLN A 3 -19.32 -1.24 -3.70
C GLN A 3 -18.07 -1.68 -2.92
N GLN A 4 -18.19 -2.72 -2.08
CA GLN A 4 -17.11 -3.13 -1.18
C GLN A 4 -15.90 -3.73 -1.94
N LYS A 5 -16.14 -4.38 -3.09
CA LYS A 5 -15.08 -4.92 -3.95
C LYS A 5 -14.32 -3.82 -4.72
N SER A 6 -15.01 -2.74 -5.09
CA SER A 6 -14.40 -1.58 -5.75
C SER A 6 -13.46 -0.83 -4.79
N ASP A 7 -13.89 -0.65 -3.54
CA ASP A 7 -13.11 0.04 -2.50
C ASP A 7 -11.76 -0.65 -2.22
N ASP A 8 -11.73 -1.98 -2.21
CA ASP A 8 -10.48 -2.73 -1.95
C ASP A 8 -9.54 -2.71 -3.16
N LEU A 9 -10.07 -2.70 -4.38
CA LEU A 9 -9.28 -2.53 -5.60
C LEU A 9 -8.59 -1.16 -5.63
N ASP A 10 -9.32 -0.09 -5.29
CA ASP A 10 -8.78 1.27 -5.26
C ASP A 10 -7.66 1.44 -4.25
N LYS A 11 -7.82 0.84 -3.05
CA LYS A 11 -6.78 0.82 -2.03
C LYS A 11 -5.53 0.10 -2.52
N TRP A 12 -5.70 -1.00 -3.26
CA TRP A 12 -4.55 -1.77 -3.75
C TRP A 12 -3.79 -1.01 -4.83
N ILE A 13 -4.50 -0.37 -5.74
CA ILE A 13 -3.92 0.51 -6.75
C ILE A 13 -3.20 1.67 -6.08
N ALA A 14 -3.79 2.30 -5.06
CA ALA A 14 -3.19 3.45 -4.37
C ALA A 14 -1.83 3.10 -3.74
N VAL A 15 -1.75 2.02 -2.97
CA VAL A 15 -0.51 1.59 -2.29
C VAL A 15 0.56 1.22 -3.32
N LEU A 16 0.24 0.37 -4.30
CA LEU A 16 1.21 -0.07 -5.30
C LEU A 16 1.66 1.09 -6.20
N SER A 17 0.76 2.01 -6.56
CA SER A 17 1.12 3.21 -7.35
C SER A 17 2.04 4.12 -6.56
N LYS A 18 1.78 4.33 -5.27
CA LYS A 18 2.65 5.14 -4.41
C LYS A 18 4.05 4.54 -4.33
N LEU A 19 4.16 3.23 -4.07
CA LEU A 19 5.45 2.54 -4.04
C LEU A 19 6.17 2.62 -5.39
N ALA A 20 5.46 2.44 -6.51
CA ALA A 20 6.03 2.52 -7.85
C ALA A 20 6.55 3.93 -8.22
N GLN A 21 6.04 4.98 -7.57
CA GLN A 21 6.50 6.37 -7.75
C GLN A 21 7.72 6.71 -6.88
N CYS A 22 8.03 5.89 -5.87
CA CYS A 22 9.23 6.07 -5.06
C CYS A 22 10.49 5.70 -5.85
N LYS A 23 11.58 6.45 -5.64
CA LYS A 23 12.83 6.34 -6.42
C LYS A 23 13.44 4.93 -6.42
N ASP A 24 13.29 4.17 -5.35
CA ASP A 24 13.79 2.81 -5.17
C ASP A 24 12.65 1.76 -5.05
N GLY A 25 11.41 2.18 -5.31
CA GLY A 25 10.23 1.34 -5.16
C GLY A 25 9.83 1.10 -3.70
N SER A 26 10.36 1.85 -2.73
CA SER A 26 10.12 1.64 -1.30
C SER A 26 9.59 2.87 -0.58
N SER A 27 8.87 2.66 0.53
CA SER A 27 8.40 3.70 1.44
C SER A 27 8.15 3.08 2.82
N ASP A 28 8.27 3.89 3.87
CA ASP A 28 7.92 3.44 5.21
C ASP A 28 6.40 3.43 5.44
N GLU A 29 5.98 2.73 6.49
CA GLU A 29 4.57 2.59 6.85
C GLU A 29 3.88 3.93 7.12
N GLN A 30 4.60 4.93 7.67
CA GLN A 30 4.02 6.23 8.00
C GLN A 30 3.75 7.04 6.73
N GLU A 31 4.69 7.09 5.80
CA GLU A 31 4.52 7.76 4.50
C GLU A 31 3.44 7.11 3.63
N LEU A 32 3.36 5.77 3.65
CA LEU A 32 2.27 5.03 3.01
C LEU A 32 0.94 5.35 3.68
N GLY A 33 0.92 5.42 5.01
CA GLY A 33 -0.23 5.86 5.80
C GLY A 33 -0.72 7.23 5.35
N LEU A 34 0.13 8.26 5.37
CA LEU A 34 -0.23 9.62 4.95
C LEU A 34 -0.81 9.66 3.53
N SER A 35 -0.21 8.91 2.61
CA SER A 35 -0.68 8.83 1.21
C SER A 35 -2.01 8.08 1.07
N PHE A 36 -2.21 7.05 1.90
CA PHE A 36 -3.44 6.24 1.94
C PHE A 36 -4.60 7.00 2.58
N TYR A 37 -4.36 7.74 3.67
CA TYR A 37 -5.37 8.56 4.35
C TYR A 37 -5.69 9.85 3.60
N ALA A 38 -4.78 10.37 2.77
CA ALA A 38 -5.11 11.46 1.85
C ALA A 38 -6.26 11.09 0.89
N ILE A 39 -6.53 9.79 0.71
CA ILE A 39 -7.61 9.25 -0.13
C ILE A 39 -8.91 9.00 0.69
N ARG A 40 -8.89 9.02 2.04
CA ARG A 40 -10.12 8.90 2.90
C ARG A 40 -10.06 9.69 4.23
N SER A 41 -11.15 10.40 4.54
CA SER A 41 -11.24 11.41 5.61
C SER A 41 -11.59 10.92 7.05
N SER A 42 -11.32 9.67 7.47
CA SER A 42 -11.64 9.25 8.86
C SER A 42 -10.51 8.47 9.57
N ALA A 43 -9.82 9.18 10.46
CA ALA A 43 -8.42 8.95 10.86
C ALA A 43 -8.12 7.87 11.92
N VAL A 44 -9.02 6.95 12.30
CA VAL A 44 -8.73 5.99 13.41
C VAL A 44 -9.05 4.53 13.07
N SER A 45 -10.04 4.25 12.22
CA SER A 45 -10.37 2.88 11.80
C SER A 45 -9.45 2.35 10.69
N ASP A 46 -8.60 3.19 10.10
CA ASP A 46 -7.98 2.92 8.81
C ASP A 46 -6.52 2.43 8.90
N TYR A 47 -5.83 2.56 10.05
CA TYR A 47 -4.48 2.01 10.23
C TYR A 47 -4.44 0.49 10.30
N HIS A 48 -5.38 -0.12 11.02
CA HIS A 48 -5.53 -1.58 11.02
C HIS A 48 -5.84 -2.11 9.61
N LYS A 49 -6.64 -1.37 8.83
CA LYS A 49 -6.95 -1.74 7.44
C LYS A 49 -5.75 -1.61 6.51
N LEU A 50 -4.95 -0.57 6.67
CA LEU A 50 -3.71 -0.42 5.91
C LEU A 50 -2.76 -1.58 6.20
N LYS A 51 -2.58 -1.93 7.47
CA LYS A 51 -1.75 -3.07 7.88
C LYS A 51 -2.26 -4.38 7.28
N GLU A 52 -3.55 -4.68 7.37
CA GLU A 52 -4.15 -5.87 6.74
C GLU A 52 -3.93 -5.91 5.22
N ILE A 53 -3.99 -4.75 4.55
CA ILE A 53 -3.75 -4.65 3.10
C ILE A 53 -2.29 -4.92 2.79
N LEU A 54 -1.36 -4.33 3.54
CA LEU A 54 0.08 -4.53 3.38
C LEU A 54 0.45 -6.00 3.62
N GLU A 55 -0.07 -6.63 4.68
CA GLU A 55 0.11 -8.05 4.96
C GLU A 55 -0.40 -8.92 3.81
N ARG A 56 -1.61 -8.68 3.32
CA ARG A 56 -2.16 -9.42 2.16
C ARG A 56 -1.36 -9.22 0.87
N MET A 57 -0.83 -8.01 0.65
CA MET A 57 0.03 -7.73 -0.50
C MET A 57 1.36 -8.45 -0.40
N GLU A 58 1.93 -8.52 0.80
CA GLU A 58 3.16 -9.27 1.07
C GLU A 58 2.95 -10.77 0.90
N GLU A 59 1.87 -11.34 1.45
CA GLU A 59 1.48 -12.75 1.24
C GLU A 59 1.32 -13.08 -0.25
N LYS A 60 0.78 -12.15 -1.04
CA LYS A 60 0.66 -12.30 -2.49
C LYS A 60 1.97 -12.05 -3.24
N GLY A 61 3.02 -11.60 -2.56
CA GLY A 61 4.33 -11.29 -3.10
C GLY A 61 4.36 -10.02 -3.96
N PHE A 62 3.40 -9.12 -3.78
CA PHE A 62 3.35 -7.84 -4.50
C PHE A 62 4.29 -6.81 -3.88
N ILE A 63 4.45 -6.88 -2.57
CA ILE A 63 5.42 -6.08 -1.82
C ILE A 63 6.28 -7.01 -0.95
N LYS A 64 7.36 -6.47 -0.43
CA LYS A 64 8.22 -7.10 0.58
C LYS A 64 8.39 -6.12 1.73
N MET A 65 8.21 -6.58 2.95
CA MET A 65 8.47 -5.80 4.16
C MET A 65 9.88 -6.08 4.69
N THR A 66 10.55 -5.03 5.14
CA THR A 66 11.82 -5.10 5.87
C THR A 66 11.73 -4.23 7.10
N GLU A 67 12.15 -4.76 8.25
CA GLU A 67 12.27 -4.00 9.49
C GLU A 67 13.68 -3.41 9.60
N GLU A 68 13.76 -2.10 9.83
CA GLU A 68 14.99 -1.37 10.10
C GLU A 68 14.92 -0.84 11.54
N SER A 69 15.83 -1.27 12.39
CA SER A 69 16.02 -0.67 13.72
C SER A 69 16.79 0.64 13.59
N ARG A 70 16.26 1.70 14.18
CA ARG A 70 16.94 2.99 14.30
C ARG A 70 17.06 3.38 15.77
N GLU A 71 18.29 3.53 16.25
CA GLU A 71 18.53 4.15 17.55
C GLU A 71 18.17 5.64 17.48
N LEU A 72 17.31 6.05 18.40
CA LEU A 72 16.96 7.43 18.64
C LEU A 72 18.01 8.07 19.57
N SER A 73 18.13 9.39 19.49
CA SER A 73 19.11 10.18 20.25
C SER A 73 18.98 10.05 21.78
N ASN A 74 17.84 9.54 22.25
CA ASN A 74 17.53 9.31 23.66
C ASN A 74 17.90 7.89 24.13
N GLY A 75 18.47 7.05 23.25
CA GLY A 75 18.82 5.66 23.55
C GLY A 75 17.68 4.65 23.34
N ASP A 76 16.51 5.11 22.88
CA ASP A 76 15.40 4.22 22.52
C ASP A 76 15.60 3.64 21.12
N GLU A 77 15.19 2.39 20.93
CA GLU A 77 15.21 1.73 19.62
C GLU A 77 13.83 1.85 18.95
N GLN A 78 13.77 2.49 17.79
CA GLN A 78 12.56 2.58 16.98
C GLN A 78 12.64 1.59 15.82
N ILE A 79 11.66 0.69 15.75
CA ILE A 79 11.49 -0.22 14.61
C ILE A 79 10.73 0.50 13.50
N ILE A 80 11.36 0.65 12.34
CA ILE A 80 10.77 1.23 11.14
C ILE A 80 10.47 0.11 10.16
N ARG A 81 9.21 -0.01 9.75
CA ARG A 81 8.79 -0.96 8.70
C ARG A 81 8.84 -0.27 7.35
N ARG A 82 9.68 -0.78 6.47
CA ARG A 82 9.79 -0.34 5.08
C ARG A 82 9.19 -1.39 4.16
N TYR A 83 8.34 -0.94 3.24
CA TYR A 83 7.71 -1.79 2.25
C TYR A 83 8.27 -1.46 0.88
N GLN A 84 8.60 -2.48 0.10
CA GLN A 84 9.14 -2.35 -1.24
C GLN A 84 8.27 -3.09 -2.24
N ILE A 85 7.89 -2.45 -3.35
CA ILE A 85 7.17 -3.11 -4.43
C ILE A 85 8.07 -4.11 -5.15
N THR A 86 7.56 -5.31 -5.39
CA THR A 86 8.28 -6.33 -6.15
C THR A 86 8.00 -6.19 -7.65
N ARG A 87 8.78 -6.89 -8.48
CA ARG A 87 8.47 -7.00 -9.92
C ARG A 87 7.07 -7.57 -10.17
N LYS A 88 6.63 -8.51 -9.33
CA LYS A 88 5.27 -9.08 -9.40
C LYS A 88 4.23 -8.01 -9.07
N GLY A 89 4.46 -7.19 -8.05
CA GLY A 89 3.58 -6.09 -7.69
C GLY A 89 3.42 -5.06 -8.82
N ILE A 90 4.53 -4.66 -9.45
CA ILE A 90 4.49 -3.75 -10.62
C ILE A 90 3.68 -4.38 -11.76
N LYS A 91 3.96 -5.64 -12.11
CA LYS A 91 3.27 -6.36 -13.17
C LYS A 91 1.77 -6.44 -12.90
N THR A 92 1.39 -6.81 -11.68
CA THR A 92 -0.02 -6.88 -11.27
C THR A 92 -0.70 -5.51 -11.29
N LEU A 93 -0.03 -4.44 -10.85
CA LEU A 93 -0.57 -3.09 -10.90
C LEU A 93 -0.94 -2.68 -12.33
N VAL A 94 0.00 -2.82 -13.26
CA VAL A 94 -0.12 -2.31 -14.64
C VAL A 94 -0.99 -3.22 -15.51
N GLU A 95 -0.84 -4.54 -15.40
CA GLU A 95 -1.50 -5.49 -16.29
C GLU A 95 -2.86 -5.97 -15.79
N VAL A 96 -3.16 -5.82 -14.49
CA VAL A 96 -4.39 -6.36 -13.88
C VAL A 96 -5.20 -5.28 -13.18
N LEU A 97 -4.64 -4.59 -12.20
CA LEU A 97 -5.43 -3.72 -11.32
C LEU A 97 -5.92 -2.46 -12.03
N ILE A 98 -5.05 -1.74 -12.75
CA ILE A 98 -5.44 -0.56 -13.54
C ILE A 98 -6.48 -0.94 -14.61
N PRO A 99 -6.25 -1.95 -15.47
CA PRO A 99 -7.25 -2.38 -16.45
C PRO A 99 -8.58 -2.81 -15.83
N ALA A 100 -8.55 -3.53 -14.69
CA ALA A 100 -9.76 -3.92 -13.98
C ALA A 100 -10.55 -2.70 -13.48
N LYS A 101 -9.86 -1.67 -12.97
CA LYS A 101 -10.49 -0.42 -12.54
C LYS A 101 -11.09 0.35 -13.72
N ASP A 102 -10.38 0.44 -14.84
CA ASP A 102 -10.87 1.13 -16.03
C ASP A 102 -12.09 0.42 -16.63
N ALA A 103 -12.08 -0.92 -16.67
CA ALA A 103 -13.22 -1.72 -17.09
C ALA A 103 -14.44 -1.51 -16.18
N LEU A 104 -14.25 -1.42 -14.86
CA LEU A 104 -15.33 -1.14 -13.91
C LEU A 104 -15.93 0.25 -14.11
N ARG A 105 -15.12 1.27 -14.41
CA ARG A 105 -15.60 2.63 -14.72
C ARG A 105 -16.38 2.72 -16.03
N GLY A 106 -16.01 1.91 -17.03
CA GLY A 106 -16.74 1.87 -18.30
C GLY A 106 -18.10 1.16 -18.24
N LEU A 107 -18.43 0.55 -17.09
CA LEU A 107 -19.72 -0.11 -16.83
C LEU A 107 -20.67 0.77 -15.99
N GLU A 108 -20.19 1.91 -15.49
CA GLU A 108 -20.99 2.97 -14.85
C GLU A 108 -21.48 3.99 -15.88
#